data_AF-A0A924UPP0-F1
#
_entry.id   AF-A0A924UPP0-F1
#
_cell.length_a   1.000
_cell.length_b   1.000
_cell.length_c   1.000
_cell.angle_alpha   90.00
_cell.angle_beta   90.00
_cell.angle_gamma   90.00
#
_symmetry.space_group_name_H-M   'P 1'
#
loop_
_entity.id
_entity.type
_entity.pdbx_description
1 polymer ?
#
loop_
_entity_poly.entity_id
_entity_poly.type
_entity_poly.pdbx_seq_one_letter_code
_entity_poly.pdbx_strand_id
1 'polypeptide(L)'
;MKIFSKILSFGLIIGALSSIGCSSKVTSQNIDTLKSQEAVLKKTTQLNNYKLELEKNLVRQIQLTKDVESINREASASSSDAQELSGRVSRNPGESGMANRSNRASQQAAKDAKRAKKLNNQLDNVNNKIKGLQRKTEQTERDLNDLKSKVEFVPNN
;
A
#
# COMPACT_ATOMS: atom_id res chain seq x y z
N MET A 1 22.91 -35.18 11.91
CA MET A 1 21.58 -34.57 11.68
C MET A 1 21.57 -34.08 10.23
N LYS A 2 20.92 -34.67 9.20
CA LYS A 2 19.53 -35.16 9.04
C LYS A 2 18.59 -34.19 9.77
N ILE A 3 17.78 -33.35 9.14
CA ILE A 3 16.65 -33.58 8.20
C ILE A 3 16.45 -32.21 7.49
N PHE A 4 16.33 -32.06 6.17
CA PHE A 4 15.12 -32.29 5.37
C PHE A 4 15.49 -32.55 3.90
N SER A 5 15.30 -33.80 3.53
CA SER A 5 15.15 -34.29 2.16
C SER A 5 13.65 -34.57 1.96
N LYS A 6 13.08 -34.05 0.87
CA LYS A 6 11.93 -34.52 0.07
C LYS A 6 11.43 -33.33 -0.78
N ILE A 7 11.83 -33.25 -2.06
CA ILE A 7 11.17 -33.89 -3.23
C ILE A 7 9.79 -33.26 -3.51
N LEU A 8 9.73 -32.44 -4.57
CA LEU A 8 8.70 -32.52 -5.60
C LEU A 8 9.25 -31.79 -6.86
N SER A 9 10.09 -32.46 -7.64
CA SER A 9 9.68 -33.09 -8.90
C SER A 9 8.99 -32.11 -9.86
N PHE A 10 9.79 -31.23 -10.47
CA PHE A 10 9.44 -30.57 -11.73
C PHE A 10 9.50 -31.65 -12.83
N GLY A 11 8.42 -32.43 -12.94
CA GLY A 11 8.24 -33.46 -13.96
C GLY A 11 8.04 -32.82 -15.31
N LEU A 12 9.11 -32.75 -16.08
CA LEU A 12 9.08 -32.60 -17.53
C LEU A 12 8.57 -33.92 -18.10
N ILE A 13 7.28 -34.01 -18.41
CA ILE A 13 6.68 -35.14 -19.13
C ILE A 13 6.09 -34.63 -20.44
N ILE A 14 6.76 -35.08 -21.49
CA ILE A 14 6.42 -35.06 -22.90
C ILE A 14 5.12 -35.85 -23.11
N GLY A 15 4.20 -35.31 -23.90
CA GLY A 15 2.95 -35.98 -24.28
C GLY A 15 2.41 -35.55 -25.64
N ALA A 16 2.96 -36.19 -26.69
CA ALA A 16 2.36 -36.44 -28.01
C ALA A 16 1.75 -35.27 -28.81
N LEU A 17 2.58 -34.62 -29.63
CA LEU A 17 2.11 -34.15 -30.95
C LEU A 17 1.82 -35.39 -31.80
N SER A 18 0.55 -35.71 -31.99
CA SER A 18 0.10 -36.63 -33.03
C SER A 18 -0.90 -35.88 -33.90
N SER A 19 -0.48 -35.70 -35.14
CA SER A 19 -1.26 -35.26 -36.30
C SER A 19 -2.62 -35.97 -36.39
N ILE A 20 -3.69 -35.21 -36.61
CA ILE A 20 -4.75 -35.45 -37.61
C ILE A 20 -5.67 -34.21 -37.62
N GLY A 21 -5.92 -33.67 -38.82
CA GLY A 21 -7.18 -33.00 -39.12
C GLY A 21 -7.21 -31.48 -38.93
N CYS A 22 -6.85 -30.75 -40.00
CA CYS A 22 -7.46 -29.46 -40.29
C CYS A 22 -8.95 -29.71 -40.53
N SER A 23 -9.80 -29.55 -39.50
CA SER A 23 -11.26 -29.61 -39.63
C SER A 23 -11.84 -28.28 -39.20
N SER A 24 -12.51 -27.62 -40.14
CA SER A 24 -13.21 -26.36 -40.01
C SER A 24 -14.42 -26.50 -39.07
N LYS A 25 -14.17 -26.48 -37.76
CA LYS A 25 -15.14 -26.14 -36.72
C LYS A 25 -14.61 -25.00 -35.86
N VAL A 26 -14.43 -23.84 -36.50
CA VAL A 26 -14.59 -22.58 -35.77
C VAL A 26 -16.07 -22.51 -35.39
N THR A 27 -16.41 -22.24 -34.12
CA THR A 27 -17.39 -21.15 -33.77
C THR A 27 -17.84 -21.01 -32.31
N SER A 28 -17.61 -21.93 -31.36
CA SER A 28 -18.00 -21.67 -29.94
C SER A 28 -16.94 -21.99 -28.88
N GLN A 29 -16.46 -23.23 -28.78
CA GLN A 29 -15.52 -23.63 -27.72
C GLN A 29 -14.20 -22.83 -27.73
N ASN A 30 -13.61 -22.61 -28.91
CA ASN A 30 -12.40 -21.78 -29.04
C ASN A 30 -12.65 -20.31 -28.66
N ILE A 31 -13.87 -19.80 -28.85
CA ILE A 31 -14.22 -18.42 -28.47
C ILE A 31 -14.39 -18.33 -26.94
N ASP A 32 -14.98 -19.34 -26.31
CA ASP A 32 -15.21 -19.37 -24.87
C ASP A 32 -13.92 -19.59 -24.07
N THR A 33 -12.98 -20.40 -24.59
CA THR A 33 -11.63 -20.52 -24.02
C THR A 33 -10.84 -19.22 -24.15
N LEU A 34 -10.87 -18.57 -25.32
CA LEU A 34 -10.22 -17.27 -25.52
C LEU A 34 -10.81 -16.18 -24.61
N LYS A 35 -12.13 -16.11 -24.45
CA LYS A 35 -12.79 -15.19 -23.50
C LYS A 35 -12.37 -15.44 -22.06
N SER A 36 -12.24 -16.71 -21.67
CA SER A 36 -11.82 -17.08 -20.32
C SER A 36 -10.35 -16.73 -20.07
N GLN A 37 -9.48 -16.94 -21.07
CA GLN A 37 -8.09 -16.49 -21.04
C GLN A 37 -7.98 -14.96 -20.97
N GLU A 38 -8.80 -14.22 -21.72
CA GLU A 38 -8.88 -12.75 -21.65
C GLU A 38 -9.28 -12.28 -20.24
N ALA A 39 -10.27 -12.93 -19.62
CA ALA A 39 -10.71 -12.61 -18.26
C ALA A 39 -9.59 -12.83 -17.23
N VAL A 40 -8.85 -13.94 -17.34
CA VAL A 40 -7.68 -14.23 -16.50
C VAL A 40 -6.58 -13.20 -16.70
N LEU A 41 -6.27 -12.83 -17.95
CA LEU A 41 -5.26 -11.83 -18.26
C LEU A 41 -5.64 -10.46 -17.68
N LYS A 42 -6.89 -10.03 -17.88
CA LYS A 42 -7.40 -8.76 -17.35
C LYS A 42 -7.32 -8.69 -15.82
N LYS A 43 -7.75 -9.75 -15.13
CA LYS A 43 -7.65 -9.84 -13.66
C LYS A 43 -6.20 -9.89 -13.18
N THR A 44 -5.31 -10.58 -13.90
CA THR A 44 -3.87 -10.59 -13.59
C THR A 44 -3.27 -9.19 -13.72
N THR A 45 -3.60 -8.45 -14.78
CA THR A 45 -3.17 -7.06 -14.96
C THR A 45 -3.69 -6.15 -13.84
N GLN A 46 -4.96 -6.30 -13.46
CA GLN A 46 -5.54 -5.57 -12.32
C GLN A 46 -4.81 -5.88 -11.00
N LEU A 47 -4.52 -7.15 -10.75
CA LEU A 47 -3.77 -7.59 -9.57
C LEU A 47 -2.37 -6.95 -9.53
N ASN A 48 -1.65 -6.97 -10.66
CA ASN A 48 -0.33 -6.36 -10.76
C ASN A 48 -0.39 -4.84 -10.52
N ASN A 49 -1.42 -4.16 -11.03
CA ASN A 49 -1.63 -2.74 -10.78
C ASN A 49 -1.89 -2.45 -9.29
N TYR A 50 -2.71 -3.25 -8.61
CA TYR A 50 -2.93 -3.09 -7.16
C TYR A 50 -1.68 -3.36 -6.34
N LYS A 51 -0.88 -4.37 -6.69
CA LYS A 51 0.41 -4.63 -6.05
C LYS A 51 1.39 -3.48 -6.25
N LEU A 52 1.52 -2.97 -7.48
CA LEU A 52 2.37 -1.82 -7.77
C LEU A 52 1.94 -0.58 -6.98
N GLU A 53 0.64 -0.31 -6.92
CA GLU A 53 0.11 0.82 -6.17
C GLU A 53 0.31 0.64 -4.65
N LEU A 54 0.17 -0.58 -4.14
CA LEU A 54 0.45 -0.93 -2.75
C LEU A 54 1.90 -0.61 -2.40
N GLU A 55 2.86 -1.10 -3.18
CA GLU A 55 4.29 -0.83 -2.97
C GLU A 55 4.61 0.67 -3.00
N LYS A 56 4.04 1.42 -3.96
CA LYS A 56 4.19 2.89 -4.00
C LYS A 56 3.68 3.56 -2.73
N ASN A 57 2.55 3.10 -2.19
CA ASN A 57 2.00 3.66 -0.96
C ASN A 57 2.78 3.23 0.29
N LEU A 58 3.37 2.03 0.32
CA LEU A 58 4.26 1.58 1.41
C LEU A 58 5.54 2.43 1.46
N VAL A 59 6.18 2.68 0.31
CA VAL A 59 7.34 3.58 0.23
C VAL A 59 6.96 4.98 0.70
N ARG A 60 5.81 5.49 0.25
CA ARG A 60 5.29 6.80 0.69
C ARG A 60 4.98 6.83 2.20
N GLN A 61 4.43 5.76 2.76
CA GLN A 61 4.16 5.63 4.18
C GLN A 61 5.46 5.73 4.98
N ILE A 62 6.51 5.00 4.58
CA ILE A 62 7.82 5.05 5.26
C ILE A 62 8.38 6.48 5.28
N GLN A 63 8.29 7.21 4.16
CA GLN A 63 8.76 8.59 4.13
C GLN A 63 7.90 9.51 5.01
N LEU A 64 6.58 9.41 4.90
CA LEU A 64 5.66 10.22 5.71
C LEU A 64 5.80 9.94 7.20
N THR A 65 6.08 8.69 7.61
CA THR A 65 6.34 8.35 9.01
C THR A 65 7.55 9.12 9.54
N LYS A 66 8.66 9.17 8.79
CA LYS A 66 9.85 9.96 9.17
C LYS A 66 9.54 11.44 9.27
N ASP A 67 8.77 11.98 8.31
CA ASP A 67 8.39 13.39 8.30
C ASP A 67 7.46 13.73 9.49
N VAL A 68 6.52 12.84 9.80
CA VAL A 68 5.62 12.92 10.97
C VAL A 68 6.41 12.90 12.28
N GLU A 69 7.38 11.99 12.41
CA GLU A 69 8.25 11.94 13.60
C GLU A 69 9.08 13.22 13.75
N SER A 70 9.63 13.77 12.67
CA SER A 70 10.37 15.03 12.70
C SER A 70 9.48 16.18 13.14
N ILE A 71 8.33 16.39 12.47
CA ILE A 71 7.46 17.52 12.76
C ILE A 71 6.80 17.41 14.14
N ASN A 72 6.50 16.20 14.62
CA ASN A 72 5.96 16.00 15.97
C ASN A 72 7.01 16.37 17.03
N ARG A 73 8.29 16.08 16.80
CA ARG A 73 9.39 16.51 17.67
C ARG A 73 9.53 18.04 17.66
N GLU A 74 9.53 18.66 16.49
CA GLU A 74 9.61 20.13 16.35
C GLU A 74 8.41 20.84 17.01
N ALA A 75 7.20 20.32 16.83
CA ALA A 75 6.00 20.85 17.46
C ALA A 75 6.06 20.70 18.99
N SER A 76 6.57 19.57 19.49
CA SER A 76 6.76 19.34 20.93
C SER A 76 7.80 20.29 21.53
N ALA A 77 8.93 20.47 20.85
CA ALA A 77 9.97 21.42 21.25
C ALA A 77 9.44 22.85 21.29
N SER A 78 8.78 23.30 20.22
CA SER A 78 8.19 24.65 20.15
C SER A 78 7.11 24.87 21.22
N SER A 79 6.33 23.83 21.54
CA SER A 79 5.37 23.87 22.65
C SER A 79 6.06 24.03 24.01
N SER A 80 7.14 23.29 24.24
CA SER A 80 7.94 23.40 25.46
C SER A 80 8.56 24.79 25.61
N ASP A 81 9.14 25.34 24.54
CA ASP A 81 9.73 26.69 24.54
C ASP A 81 8.68 27.77 24.84
N ALA A 82 7.49 27.63 24.26
CA ALA A 82 6.37 28.55 24.52
C ALA A 82 5.93 28.49 26.00
N GLN A 83 5.84 27.28 26.57
CA GLN A 83 5.52 27.08 27.99
C GLN A 83 6.59 27.66 28.91
N GLU A 84 7.87 27.42 28.61
CA GLU A 84 8.97 27.95 29.40
C GLU A 84 8.96 29.50 29.40
N LEU A 85 8.83 30.11 28.22
CA LEU A 85 8.75 31.56 28.09
C LEU A 85 7.52 32.12 28.80
N SER A 86 6.37 31.44 28.71
CA SER A 86 5.17 31.83 29.45
C SER A 86 5.40 31.78 30.97
N GLY A 87 6.01 30.70 31.47
CA GLY A 87 6.38 30.57 32.88
C GLY A 87 7.41 31.61 33.34
N ARG A 88 8.29 32.08 32.44
CA ARG A 88 9.19 33.21 32.72
C ARG A 88 8.43 34.54 32.79
N VAL A 89 7.50 34.79 31.88
CA VAL A 89 6.63 36.00 31.91
C VAL A 89 5.85 36.04 33.22
N SER A 90 5.30 34.91 33.66
CA SER A 90 4.56 34.82 34.92
C SER A 90 5.43 35.11 36.15
N ARG A 91 6.71 34.74 36.12
CA ARG A 91 7.65 34.97 37.23
C ARG A 91 8.20 36.40 37.22
N ASN A 92 8.45 36.96 36.04
CA ASN A 92 9.06 38.27 35.84
C ASN A 92 8.23 39.15 34.87
N PRO A 93 7.01 39.57 35.26
CA PRO A 93 6.10 40.28 34.35
C PRO A 93 6.59 41.66 33.90
N GLY A 94 7.56 42.26 34.61
CA GLY A 94 8.16 43.55 34.27
C GLY A 94 9.35 43.47 33.30
N GLU A 95 9.77 42.28 32.86
CA GLU A 95 10.93 42.15 31.96
C GLU A 95 10.57 42.61 30.54
N SER A 96 11.21 43.69 30.09
CA SER A 96 10.92 44.33 28.80
C SER A 96 11.08 43.36 27.63
N GLY A 97 10.04 43.29 26.80
CA GLY A 97 10.03 42.46 25.59
C GLY A 97 9.77 40.96 25.82
N MET A 98 9.68 40.48 27.06
CA MET A 98 9.44 39.05 27.33
C MET A 98 8.05 38.60 26.90
N ALA A 99 7.02 39.40 27.17
CA ALA A 99 5.65 39.12 26.72
C ALA A 99 5.56 38.96 25.18
N ASN A 100 6.28 39.82 24.44
CA ASN A 100 6.34 39.74 22.98
C ASN A 100 7.04 38.47 22.49
N ARG A 101 8.15 38.07 23.13
CA ARG A 101 8.84 36.81 22.81
C ARG A 101 7.96 35.60 23.10
N SER A 102 7.30 35.57 24.26
CA SER A 102 6.36 34.50 24.64
C SER A 102 5.19 34.39 23.65
N ASN A 103 4.62 35.53 23.23
CA ASN A 103 3.56 35.54 22.22
C ASN A 103 4.05 34.98 20.86
N ARG A 104 5.24 35.39 20.41
CA ARG A 104 5.84 34.86 19.16
C ARG A 104 6.09 33.35 19.24
N ALA A 105 6.64 32.86 20.36
CA ALA A 105 6.85 31.43 20.58
C ALA A 105 5.53 30.65 20.58
N SER A 106 4.49 31.18 21.23
CA SER A 106 3.15 30.58 21.24
C SER A 106 2.53 30.50 19.84
N GLN A 107 2.68 31.56 19.04
CA GLN A 107 2.24 31.57 17.64
C GLN A 107 3.00 30.56 16.79
N GLN A 108 4.30 30.40 17.03
CA GLN A 108 5.12 29.42 16.32
C GLN A 108 4.71 27.99 16.69
N ALA A 109 4.57 27.69 17.98
CA ALA A 109 4.07 26.41 18.46
C ALA A 109 2.71 26.04 17.85
N ALA A 110 1.79 27.02 17.74
CA ALA A 110 0.50 26.82 17.10
C ALA A 110 0.63 26.50 15.59
N LYS A 111 1.58 27.12 14.88
CA LYS A 111 1.84 26.83 13.46
C LYS A 111 2.42 25.43 13.29
N ASP A 112 3.37 25.04 14.13
CA ASP A 112 4.02 23.73 14.03
C ASP A 112 3.07 22.60 14.44
N ALA A 113 2.22 22.80 15.45
CA ALA A 113 1.13 21.88 15.77
C ALA A 113 0.15 21.69 14.59
N LYS A 114 -0.19 22.76 13.86
CA LYS A 114 -1.03 22.65 12.65
C LYS A 114 -0.34 21.87 11.53
N ARG A 115 0.96 22.09 11.32
CA ARG A 115 1.77 21.34 10.33
C ARG A 115 1.85 19.86 10.70
N ALA A 116 2.13 19.57 11.96
CA ALA A 116 2.14 18.22 12.51
C ALA A 116 0.79 17.53 12.27
N LYS A 117 -0.32 18.16 12.65
CA LYS A 117 -1.67 17.61 12.41
C LYS A 117 -1.92 17.29 10.94
N LYS A 118 -1.52 18.18 10.02
CA LYS A 118 -1.68 17.95 8.57
C LYS A 118 -0.91 16.72 8.10
N LEU A 119 0.34 16.55 8.53
CA LEU A 119 1.17 15.41 8.14
C LEU A 119 0.64 14.10 8.75
N ASN A 120 0.21 14.10 10.02
CA ASN A 120 -0.42 12.94 10.64
C ASN A 120 -1.68 12.52 9.86
N ASN A 121 -2.54 13.47 9.48
CA ASN A 121 -3.71 13.17 8.64
C ASN A 121 -3.33 12.59 7.26
N GLN A 122 -2.23 13.04 6.67
CA GLN A 122 -1.74 12.49 5.41
C GLN A 122 -1.24 11.05 5.57
N LEU A 123 -0.55 10.76 6.66
CA LEU A 123 -0.11 9.40 7.01
C LEU A 123 -1.32 8.48 7.22
N ASP A 124 -2.35 8.92 7.94
CA ASP A 124 -3.59 8.15 8.15
C ASP A 124 -4.30 7.84 6.84
N ASN A 125 -4.38 8.81 5.92
CA ASN A 125 -4.97 8.60 4.61
C ASN A 125 -4.20 7.56 3.79
N VAL A 126 -2.86 7.60 3.82
CA VAL A 126 -2.02 6.59 3.16
C VAL A 126 -2.20 5.22 3.80
N ASN A 127 -2.26 5.14 5.13
CA ASN A 127 -2.53 3.89 5.86
C ASN A 127 -3.88 3.28 5.47
N ASN A 128 -4.92 4.09 5.37
CA ASN A 128 -6.24 3.65 4.94
C ASN A 128 -6.24 3.17 3.49
N LYS A 129 -5.49 3.85 2.61
CA LYS A 129 -5.32 3.45 1.21
C LYS A 129 -4.59 2.10 1.10
N ILE A 130 -3.53 1.88 1.89
CA ILE A 130 -2.81 0.60 1.97
C ILE A 130 -3.78 -0.52 2.36
N LYS A 131 -4.55 -0.34 3.45
CA LYS A 131 -5.56 -1.33 3.89
C LYS A 131 -6.58 -1.64 2.80
N GLY A 132 -7.05 -0.62 2.09
CA GLY A 132 -7.97 -0.78 0.96
C GLY A 132 -7.36 -1.56 -0.20
N LEU A 133 -6.10 -1.29 -0.54
CA LEU A 133 -5.37 -2.00 -1.60
C LEU A 133 -5.11 -3.45 -1.22
N GLN A 134 -4.72 -3.75 0.02
CA GLN A 134 -4.54 -5.12 0.50
C GLN A 134 -5.81 -5.95 0.32
N ARG A 135 -6.97 -5.43 0.74
CA ARG A 135 -8.26 -6.11 0.55
C ARG A 135 -8.58 -6.35 -0.94
N LYS A 136 -8.30 -5.38 -1.81
CA LYS A 136 -8.51 -5.50 -3.26
C LYS A 136 -7.59 -6.54 -3.89
N THR A 137 -6.32 -6.58 -3.48
CA THR A 137 -5.35 -7.59 -3.89
C THR A 137 -5.84 -8.98 -3.49
N GLU A 138 -6.19 -9.20 -2.23
CA GLU A 138 -6.70 -10.49 -1.74
C GLU A 138 -7.96 -10.94 -2.47
N GLN A 139 -8.92 -10.02 -2.68
CA GLN A 139 -10.14 -10.35 -3.41
C GLN A 139 -9.83 -10.72 -4.87
N THR A 140 -8.94 -9.98 -5.53
CA THR A 140 -8.58 -10.25 -6.92
C THR A 140 -7.81 -11.56 -7.05
N GLU A 141 -6.97 -11.92 -6.07
CA GLU A 141 -6.29 -13.22 -6.02
C GLU A 141 -7.29 -14.38 -5.87
N ARG A 142 -8.31 -14.23 -5.01
CA ARG A 142 -9.39 -15.21 -4.89
C ARG A 142 -10.17 -15.37 -6.20
N ASP A 143 -10.58 -14.26 -6.81
CA ASP A 143 -11.28 -14.27 -8.11
C ASP A 143 -10.42 -14.93 -9.21
N LEU A 144 -9.12 -14.65 -9.22
CA LEU A 144 -8.19 -15.21 -10.20
C LEU A 144 -8.05 -16.72 -10.04
N ASN A 145 -7.96 -17.20 -8.79
CA ASN A 145 -7.86 -18.64 -8.51
C ASN A 145 -9.15 -19.38 -8.92
N ASP A 146 -10.32 -18.80 -8.66
CA ASP A 146 -11.60 -19.35 -9.11
C ASP A 146 -11.67 -19.40 -10.65
N LEU A 147 -11.31 -18.31 -11.34
CA LEU A 147 -11.27 -18.27 -12.80
C LEU A 147 -10.29 -19.28 -13.40
N LYS A 148 -9.10 -19.42 -12.82
CA LYS A 148 -8.10 -20.40 -13.27
C LYS A 148 -8.60 -21.83 -13.11
N SER A 149 -9.24 -22.16 -11.99
CA SER A 149 -9.80 -23.50 -11.78
C SER A 149 -10.90 -23.85 -12.79
N LYS A 150 -11.67 -22.85 -13.24
CA LYS A 150 -12.69 -23.01 -14.29
C LYS A 150 -12.08 -23.17 -15.69
N VAL A 151 -10.96 -22.49 -15.96
CA VAL A 151 -10.23 -22.63 -17.23
C VAL A 151 -9.57 -24.00 -17.33
N GLU A 152 -8.97 -24.52 -16.25
CA GLU A 152 -8.38 -25.86 -16.21
C GLU A 152 -9.42 -27.00 -16.33
N PHE A 153 -10.67 -26.75 -15.93
CA PHE A 153 -11.75 -27.74 -15.99
C PHE A 153 -12.43 -27.86 -17.35
N VAL A 154 -12.17 -26.95 -18.31
CA VAL A 154 -12.75 -27.06 -19.66
C VAL A 154 -12.05 -28.20 -20.39
N PRO A 155 -12.72 -29.35 -20.68
CA PRO A 155 -12.08 -30.47 -21.35
C PRO A 155 -11.73 -30.07 -22.78
N ASN A 156 -10.45 -30.15 -23.13
CA ASN A 156 -10.03 -30.15 -24.52
C ASN A 156 -10.45 -31.50 -25.12
N ASN A 157 -11.66 -31.56 -25.68
CA ASN A 157 -12.15 -32.69 -26.47
C ASN A 157 -11.71 -32.56 -27.93
#